data_AF-A0A3D2SDS3-F1
#
_entry.id   AF-A0A3D2SDS3-F1
#
_cell.length_a   1.000
_cell.length_b   1.000
_cell.length_c   1.000
_cell.angle_alpha   90.00
_cell.angle_beta   90.00
_cell.angle_gamma   90.00
#
_symmetry.space_group_name_H-M   'P 1'
#
loop_
_entity.id
_entity.type
_entity.pdbx_description
1 polymer ?
#
loop_
_entity_poly.entity_id
_entity_poly.type
_entity_poly.pdbx_seq_one_letter_code
_entity_poly.pdbx_strand_id
1 'polypeptide(L)'
;MMKRYLIACYMMALAGALCLGCTSDTDEVTDENGDTSGEVITEPSDDDLVENATFSTVVGIVYSGTTASVTNTASGVTVSQSGANVVITSTIEGVEYVLSGTTTAGSLKIYSDYKFKLNFNGVDITSTSGPAINIQSHKRVFAVLTEGTVNKLTDSSSYPTSTEDQKGCFFSEGQLIFSGSGSLTVSGKYKHAVCSDDYILIRQGVQLTVAAAATDGIHTNEAILIEGGTVQVTSTDEGINCDEGAVVINDGTVTVTTKAASAKGIKGYGNVTINGGTINVTAKGGDSSEGIESKSVLTINGGTVEVTAYDDCINAASGIVITGGSVYCYSSNNDGIDSNGPLTISGGLIVSSGTTSPEEGIDCDQNTFKITGGTLVGFGGATSTPTSSASTQRSLIYGGSGTSNQYFSVVSSTGETVLVCKIPRTYSQMTLLFSSPSLTAGTSYTIYSGGTVSGGTYFHGLYTAGTYTAGTQLSTFTSSSVVTQVGNVSTGGGGQPGWR
;
A
#
# COMPACT_ATOMS: atom_id res chain seq x y z
N MET A 1 51.23 12.05 60.75
CA MET A 1 50.27 11.92 61.86
C MET A 1 48.96 11.40 61.31
N MET A 2 48.39 10.40 61.99
CA MET A 2 47.08 9.79 61.70
C MET A 2 45.93 10.80 61.80
N LYS A 3 44.90 10.69 60.95
CA LYS A 3 43.59 10.07 61.28
C LYS A 3 42.57 10.31 60.16
N ARG A 4 41.85 9.23 59.85
CA ARG A 4 40.63 9.14 59.04
C ARG A 4 39.49 9.93 59.68
N TYR A 5 38.59 10.52 58.89
CA TYR A 5 37.14 10.44 59.14
C TYR A 5 36.37 10.51 57.81
N LEU A 6 35.50 9.51 57.66
CA LEU A 6 34.44 9.35 56.67
C LEU A 6 33.26 10.24 57.07
N ILE A 7 32.72 11.06 56.16
CA ILE A 7 31.31 11.50 56.22
C ILE A 7 30.79 11.53 54.79
N ALA A 8 29.82 10.66 54.50
CA ALA A 8 29.00 10.68 53.32
C ALA A 8 27.78 11.58 53.60
N CYS A 9 27.54 12.57 52.74
CA CYS A 9 26.25 13.23 52.62
C CYS A 9 25.94 13.41 51.13
N TYR A 10 24.87 12.74 50.72
CA TYR A 10 24.18 12.87 49.44
C TYR A 10 23.59 14.27 49.36
N MET A 11 23.84 15.01 48.27
CA MET A 11 22.93 16.03 47.72
C MET A 11 23.35 16.33 46.28
N MET A 12 22.44 16.02 45.36
CA MET A 12 22.49 16.38 43.94
C MET A 12 22.68 17.90 43.81
N ALA A 13 23.72 18.30 43.07
CA ALA A 13 23.86 19.64 42.56
C ALA A 13 23.80 19.61 41.04
N LEU A 14 22.78 20.30 40.54
CA LEU A 14 22.47 20.65 39.17
C LEU A 14 23.64 21.43 38.55
N ALA A 15 24.14 20.98 37.39
CA ALA A 15 24.97 21.79 36.51
C ALA A 15 24.55 21.51 35.07
N GLY A 16 23.81 22.46 34.50
CA GLY A 16 23.44 22.47 33.10
C GLY A 16 24.66 22.64 32.21
N ALA A 17 24.74 21.84 31.17
CA ALA A 17 25.51 22.14 29.98
C ALA A 17 24.50 22.48 28.88
N LEU A 18 24.52 23.74 28.45
CA LEU A 18 23.82 24.24 27.27
C LEU A 18 24.31 23.47 26.04
N CYS A 19 23.43 22.71 25.39
CA CYS A 19 23.55 22.47 23.96
C CYS A 19 22.91 23.66 23.26
N LEU A 20 23.75 24.51 22.65
CA LEU A 20 23.34 25.41 21.58
C LEU A 20 22.97 24.54 20.37
N GLY A 21 21.71 24.16 20.30
CA GLY A 21 21.09 23.72 19.06
C GLY A 21 20.91 24.95 18.17
N CYS A 22 21.58 24.95 17.02
CA CYS A 22 21.22 25.81 15.91
C CYS A 22 19.82 25.40 15.45
N THR A 23 18.79 26.10 15.92
CA THR A 23 17.49 26.13 15.26
C THR A 23 17.62 27.11 14.11
N SER A 24 17.50 26.63 12.88
CA SER A 24 17.06 27.46 11.78
C SER A 24 15.56 27.67 11.99
N ASP A 25 15.20 28.85 12.53
CA ASP A 25 13.85 29.38 12.45
C ASP A 25 13.48 29.47 10.96
N THR A 26 12.76 28.47 10.48
CA THR A 26 11.74 28.70 9.47
C THR A 26 10.47 28.99 10.25
N ASP A 27 10.10 30.27 10.29
CA ASP A 27 8.76 30.68 10.69
C ASP A 27 7.76 29.89 9.84
N GLU A 28 7.15 28.86 10.43
CA GLU A 28 5.96 28.24 9.88
C GLU A 28 4.85 29.29 9.91
N VAL A 29 4.49 29.78 8.72
CA VAL A 29 3.24 30.50 8.53
C VAL A 29 2.14 29.44 8.57
N THR A 30 1.66 29.12 9.76
CA THR A 30 0.38 28.44 9.92
C THR A 30 -0.73 29.43 9.58
N ASP A 31 -1.31 29.32 8.37
CA ASP A 31 -2.65 29.83 8.11
C ASP A 31 -3.63 29.08 9.03
N GLU A 32 -4.71 29.73 9.48
CA GLU A 32 -5.82 29.14 10.25
C GLU A 32 -6.57 28.03 9.45
N ASN A 33 -6.02 27.57 8.33
CA ASN A 33 -6.53 26.53 7.43
C ASN A 33 -5.69 25.24 7.36
N GLY A 34 -4.49 25.18 7.96
CA GLY A 34 -3.69 23.93 7.97
C GLY A 34 -3.26 23.42 6.58
N ASP A 35 -3.17 24.31 5.58
CA ASP A 35 -2.74 24.00 4.22
C ASP A 35 -1.22 24.19 4.10
N THR A 36 -0.47 23.09 4.10
CA THR A 36 0.95 23.04 3.76
C THR A 36 1.13 22.84 2.26
N SER A 37 0.77 23.84 1.45
CA SER A 37 0.97 23.79 0.00
C SER A 37 2.47 23.71 -0.35
N GLY A 38 2.95 22.49 -0.53
CA GLY A 38 4.31 22.17 -0.99
C GLY A 38 5.04 21.05 -0.24
N GLU A 39 4.53 20.59 0.91
CA GLU A 39 5.09 19.43 1.62
C GLU A 39 4.36 18.15 1.22
N VAL A 40 5.12 17.09 0.91
CA VAL A 40 4.53 15.78 0.61
C VAL A 40 3.99 15.19 1.91
N ILE A 41 2.69 14.98 1.99
CA ILE A 41 2.03 14.38 3.15
C ILE A 41 2.37 12.89 3.20
N THR A 42 3.11 12.46 4.23
CA THR A 42 3.48 11.05 4.44
C THR A 42 2.96 10.46 5.75
N GLU A 43 2.42 11.30 6.63
CA GLU A 43 1.93 10.89 7.93
C GLU A 43 0.78 11.79 8.42
N PRO A 44 -0.10 11.27 9.29
CA PRO A 44 -1.18 12.06 9.88
C PRO A 44 -0.64 13.20 10.77
N SER A 45 -1.41 14.27 10.87
CA SER A 45 -1.21 15.36 11.83
C SER A 45 -2.06 15.16 13.10
N ASP A 46 -1.71 15.86 14.19
CA ASP A 46 -2.54 15.90 15.41
C ASP A 46 -3.96 16.43 15.16
N ASP A 47 -4.12 17.25 14.12
CA ASP A 47 -5.40 17.82 13.69
C ASP A 47 -6.31 16.80 13.00
N ASP A 48 -5.77 15.64 12.60
CA ASP A 48 -6.53 14.52 12.02
C ASP A 48 -7.17 13.61 13.07
N LEU A 49 -6.82 13.80 14.34
CA LEU A 49 -7.41 13.07 15.44
C LEU A 49 -8.75 13.70 15.81
N VAL A 50 -9.86 12.99 15.54
CA VAL A 50 -11.20 13.45 15.92
C VAL A 50 -11.32 13.72 17.42
N GLU A 51 -10.51 13.04 18.23
CA GLU A 51 -10.44 13.19 19.69
C GLU A 51 -9.84 14.54 20.12
N ASN A 52 -9.10 15.22 19.24
CA ASN A 52 -8.56 16.56 19.47
C ASN A 52 -9.53 17.68 19.02
N ALA A 53 -10.70 17.32 18.48
CA ALA A 53 -11.75 18.25 18.11
C ALA A 53 -12.98 18.13 19.02
N THR A 54 -13.71 19.23 19.18
CA THR A 54 -14.96 19.26 19.95
C THR A 54 -16.14 19.58 19.04
N PHE A 55 -17.20 18.78 19.12
CA PHE A 55 -18.44 18.99 18.35
C PHE A 55 -19.63 19.12 19.32
N SER A 56 -19.99 20.35 19.66
CA SER A 56 -21.05 20.63 20.64
C SER A 56 -22.45 20.72 20.02
N THR A 57 -22.53 20.95 18.70
CA THR A 57 -23.80 21.05 17.98
C THR A 57 -24.05 19.76 17.21
N VAL A 58 -25.05 18.98 17.62
CA VAL A 58 -25.36 17.68 17.01
C VAL A 58 -26.65 17.77 16.20
N VAL A 59 -26.54 17.64 14.88
CA VAL A 59 -27.65 17.66 13.92
C VAL A 59 -27.92 16.22 13.45
N GLY A 60 -29.14 15.73 13.69
CA GLY A 60 -29.52 14.37 13.29
C GLY A 60 -30.18 14.36 11.91
N ILE A 61 -29.74 13.47 11.02
CA ILE A 61 -30.29 13.26 9.67
C ILE A 61 -30.74 11.80 9.58
N VAL A 62 -32.06 11.59 9.59
CA VAL A 62 -32.69 10.27 9.62
C VAL A 62 -33.42 10.01 8.31
N TYR A 63 -32.95 9.05 7.53
CA TYR A 63 -33.57 8.64 6.28
C TYR A 63 -34.68 7.60 6.50
N SER A 64 -35.79 7.74 5.77
CA SER A 64 -36.91 6.80 5.79
C SER A 64 -37.58 6.72 4.42
N GLY A 65 -37.23 5.67 3.68
CA GLY A 65 -37.79 5.39 2.35
C GLY A 65 -37.36 6.43 1.31
N THR A 66 -38.25 7.35 0.96
CA THR A 66 -37.98 8.45 0.02
C THR A 66 -38.01 9.82 0.69
N THR A 67 -37.97 9.84 2.02
CA THR A 67 -37.97 11.05 2.85
C THR A 67 -36.79 11.06 3.81
N ALA A 68 -36.45 12.22 4.34
CA ALA A 68 -35.51 12.38 5.44
C ALA A 68 -36.12 13.29 6.52
N SER A 69 -35.62 13.21 7.74
CA SER A 69 -35.92 14.16 8.81
C SER A 69 -34.60 14.74 9.32
N VAL A 70 -34.53 16.07 9.39
CA VAL A 70 -33.39 16.77 9.98
C VAL A 70 -33.83 17.40 11.30
N THR A 71 -33.07 17.13 12.36
CA THR A 71 -33.41 17.52 13.74
C THR A 71 -32.26 18.30 14.39
N ASN A 72 -32.58 19.07 15.43
CA ASN A 72 -31.62 19.83 16.24
C ASN A 72 -30.75 20.80 15.42
N THR A 73 -31.33 21.45 14.41
CA THR A 73 -30.63 22.53 13.71
C THR A 73 -30.35 23.70 14.65
N ALA A 74 -29.20 24.34 14.45
CA ALA A 74 -28.76 25.51 15.22
C ALA A 74 -28.71 26.76 14.33
N SER A 75 -28.64 27.93 14.94
CA SER A 75 -28.37 29.17 14.20
C SER A 75 -27.03 29.04 13.47
N GLY A 76 -27.00 29.35 12.18
CA GLY A 76 -25.84 29.14 11.31
C GLY A 76 -25.82 27.80 10.57
N VAL A 77 -26.74 26.87 10.87
CA VAL A 77 -26.96 25.65 10.08
C VAL A 77 -28.30 25.76 9.34
N THR A 78 -28.24 25.84 8.01
CA THR A 78 -29.43 25.86 7.16
C THR A 78 -29.61 24.54 6.44
N VAL A 79 -30.87 24.14 6.24
CA VAL A 79 -31.24 22.87 5.62
C VAL A 79 -32.22 23.15 4.48
N SER A 80 -31.88 22.69 3.29
CA SER A 80 -32.79 22.60 2.15
C SER A 80 -33.06 21.12 1.85
N GLN A 81 -34.32 20.77 1.65
CA GLN A 81 -34.71 19.38 1.49
C GLN A 81 -35.77 19.19 0.40
N SER A 82 -35.56 18.19 -0.46
CA SER A 82 -36.55 17.72 -1.43
C SER A 82 -36.61 16.19 -1.38
N GLY A 83 -37.67 15.65 -0.76
CA GLY A 83 -37.76 14.22 -0.45
C GLY A 83 -36.65 13.79 0.50
N ALA A 84 -35.85 12.80 0.11
CA ALA A 84 -34.64 12.38 0.84
C ALA A 84 -33.35 13.01 0.31
N ASN A 85 -33.42 14.05 -0.53
CA ASN A 85 -32.23 14.83 -0.88
C ASN A 85 -32.09 15.96 0.13
N VAL A 86 -31.02 15.91 0.93
CA VAL A 86 -30.74 16.87 1.99
C VAL A 86 -29.51 17.69 1.60
N VAL A 87 -29.65 19.01 1.64
CA VAL A 87 -28.55 19.96 1.46
C VAL A 87 -28.39 20.76 2.74
N ILE A 88 -27.18 20.80 3.27
CA ILE A 88 -26.82 21.55 4.48
C ILE A 88 -25.82 22.63 4.11
N THR A 89 -26.00 23.82 4.66
CA THR A 89 -24.99 24.88 4.65
C THR A 89 -24.74 25.33 6.08
N SER A 90 -23.49 25.22 6.53
CA SER A 90 -23.05 25.57 7.89
C SER A 90 -22.02 26.69 7.88
N THR A 91 -22.25 27.71 8.70
CA THR A 91 -21.33 28.84 8.92
C THR A 91 -20.79 28.87 10.35
N ILE A 92 -20.88 27.76 11.08
CA ILE A 92 -20.44 27.64 12.48
C ILE A 92 -19.52 26.43 12.66
N GLU A 93 -18.66 26.53 13.66
CA GLU A 93 -17.75 25.47 14.10
C GLU A 93 -18.47 24.40 14.95
N GLY A 94 -17.79 23.26 15.14
CA GLY A 94 -18.17 22.26 16.14
C GLY A 94 -19.48 21.54 15.85
N VAL A 95 -19.80 21.34 14.57
CA VAL A 95 -21.00 20.61 14.14
C VAL A 95 -20.69 19.13 13.90
N GLU A 96 -21.52 18.27 14.48
CA GLU A 96 -21.62 16.84 14.18
C GLU A 96 -22.93 16.56 13.43
N TYR A 97 -22.84 15.91 12.27
CA TYR A 97 -23.97 15.40 11.51
C TYR A 97 -24.09 13.89 11.75
N VAL A 98 -25.17 13.45 12.40
CA VAL A 98 -25.42 12.02 12.68
C VAL A 98 -26.35 11.45 11.62
N LEU A 99 -25.82 10.55 10.79
CA LEU A 99 -26.54 9.90 9.71
C LEU A 99 -27.11 8.56 10.17
N SER A 100 -28.40 8.32 9.93
CA SER A 100 -29.03 7.03 10.22
C SER A 100 -30.22 6.73 9.30
N GLY A 101 -30.69 5.49 9.30
CA GLY A 101 -31.85 5.07 8.53
C GLY A 101 -31.53 4.78 7.06
N THR A 102 -32.56 4.59 6.24
CA THR A 102 -32.41 4.09 4.86
C THR A 102 -33.18 4.94 3.87
N THR A 103 -32.56 5.27 2.74
CA THR A 103 -33.21 5.87 1.57
C THR A 103 -32.88 5.13 0.27
N THR A 104 -33.88 4.95 -0.58
CA THR A 104 -33.71 4.38 -1.94
C THR A 104 -33.61 5.44 -3.03
N ALA A 105 -33.84 6.71 -2.69
CA ALA A 105 -33.82 7.83 -3.61
C ALA A 105 -33.48 9.13 -2.85
N GLY A 106 -32.25 9.20 -2.33
CA GLY A 106 -31.80 10.35 -1.56
C GLY A 106 -30.29 10.57 -1.64
N SER A 107 -29.87 11.71 -1.12
CA SER A 107 -28.48 12.15 -1.09
C SER A 107 -28.25 13.06 0.10
N LEU A 108 -26.97 13.25 0.43
CA LEU A 108 -26.52 14.29 1.35
C LEU A 108 -25.52 15.20 0.62
N LYS A 109 -25.77 16.51 0.68
CA LYS A 109 -24.79 17.52 0.28
C LYS A 109 -24.51 18.46 1.44
N ILE A 110 -23.25 18.77 1.71
CA ILE A 110 -22.83 19.67 2.79
C ILE A 110 -21.90 20.74 2.25
N TYR A 111 -22.22 22.00 2.53
CA TYR A 111 -21.29 23.13 2.50
C TYR A 111 -20.97 23.51 3.95
N SER A 112 -19.70 23.77 4.24
CA SER A 112 -19.27 24.16 5.58
C SER A 112 -18.07 25.10 5.50
N ASP A 113 -18.11 26.18 6.26
CA ASP A 113 -16.96 27.08 6.43
C ASP A 113 -15.88 26.49 7.35
N TYR A 114 -16.21 25.45 8.11
CA TYR A 114 -15.36 24.84 9.15
C TYR A 114 -15.32 23.32 9.08
N LYS A 115 -14.30 22.71 9.72
CA LYS A 115 -14.20 21.26 9.93
C LYS A 115 -15.42 20.73 10.69
N PHE A 116 -15.86 19.53 10.36
CA PHE A 116 -17.04 18.93 10.96
C PHE A 116 -16.93 17.41 11.10
N LYS A 117 -17.76 16.85 11.97
CA LYS A 117 -17.86 15.40 12.15
C LYS A 117 -19.06 14.87 11.38
N LEU A 118 -18.82 13.89 10.53
CA LEU A 118 -19.86 13.12 9.84
C LEU A 118 -19.94 11.73 10.48
N ASN A 119 -20.93 11.54 11.34
CA ASN A 119 -21.07 10.31 12.10
C ASN A 119 -22.03 9.33 11.40
N PHE A 120 -21.49 8.21 10.95
CA PHE A 120 -22.22 7.13 10.29
C PHE A 120 -22.78 6.17 11.35
N ASN A 121 -24.09 6.25 11.59
CA ASN A 121 -24.79 5.52 12.66
C ASN A 121 -25.90 4.62 12.09
N GLY A 122 -25.51 3.69 11.21
CA GLY A 122 -26.43 2.75 10.56
C GLY A 122 -27.22 3.39 9.43
N VAL A 123 -26.52 4.09 8.53
CA VAL A 123 -27.13 4.76 7.37
C VAL A 123 -26.98 3.93 6.09
N ASP A 124 -28.02 3.89 5.27
CA ASP A 124 -28.02 3.29 3.92
C ASP A 124 -28.61 4.29 2.91
N ILE A 125 -27.75 4.90 2.09
CA ILE A 125 -28.14 5.90 1.10
C ILE A 125 -27.94 5.34 -0.30
N THR A 126 -29.03 5.21 -1.04
CA THR A 126 -29.01 5.08 -2.51
C THR A 126 -29.46 6.38 -3.16
N SER A 127 -28.57 7.00 -3.93
CA SER A 127 -28.88 8.14 -4.79
C SER A 127 -29.36 7.67 -6.16
N THR A 128 -30.38 8.35 -6.66
CA THR A 128 -30.87 8.19 -8.04
C THR A 128 -30.36 9.27 -8.98
N SER A 129 -29.61 10.25 -8.47
CA SER A 129 -29.01 11.34 -9.25
C SER A 129 -27.82 11.96 -8.52
N GLY A 130 -26.61 11.73 -9.03
CA GLY A 130 -25.37 12.26 -8.46
C GLY A 130 -24.80 11.36 -7.35
N PRO A 131 -23.82 11.88 -6.58
CA PRO A 131 -23.24 11.22 -5.42
C PRO A 131 -24.28 10.80 -4.37
N ALA A 132 -23.92 9.83 -3.53
CA ALA A 132 -24.66 9.56 -2.29
C ALA A 132 -24.35 10.62 -1.23
N ILE A 133 -23.07 10.98 -1.11
CA ILE A 133 -22.60 12.08 -0.26
C ILE A 133 -21.66 12.97 -1.09
N ASN A 134 -21.97 14.26 -1.14
CA ASN A 134 -21.16 15.28 -1.80
C ASN A 134 -20.80 16.40 -0.80
N ILE A 135 -19.54 16.47 -0.38
CA ILE A 135 -19.06 17.51 0.53
C ILE A 135 -18.37 18.60 -0.27
N GLN A 136 -18.98 19.77 -0.27
CA GLN A 136 -18.55 20.99 -0.93
C GLN A 136 -17.89 21.93 0.09
N SER A 137 -16.88 21.41 0.78
CA SER A 137 -16.13 22.10 1.83
C SER A 137 -14.66 21.69 1.74
N HIS A 138 -13.77 22.67 1.59
CA HIS A 138 -12.31 22.47 1.63
C HIS A 138 -11.79 22.35 3.06
N LYS A 139 -12.61 21.83 3.98
CA LYS A 139 -12.27 21.66 5.39
C LYS A 139 -12.31 20.19 5.75
N ARG A 140 -11.49 19.82 6.72
CA ARG A 140 -11.40 18.46 7.25
C ARG A 140 -12.77 17.89 7.65
N VAL A 141 -13.04 16.70 7.15
CA VAL A 141 -14.22 15.90 7.45
C VAL A 141 -13.82 14.71 8.30
N PHE A 142 -14.31 14.63 9.52
CA PHE A 142 -14.16 13.44 10.35
C PHE A 142 -15.31 12.45 10.07
N ALA A 143 -15.09 11.51 9.15
CA ALA A 143 -16.01 10.41 8.85
C ALA A 143 -15.91 9.30 9.91
N VAL A 144 -16.74 9.38 10.94
CA VAL A 144 -16.70 8.45 12.08
C VAL A 144 -17.72 7.33 11.89
N LEU A 145 -17.24 6.08 11.80
CA LEU A 145 -18.06 4.88 11.69
C LEU A 145 -18.43 4.39 13.10
N THR A 146 -19.68 4.62 13.52
CA THR A 146 -20.15 4.23 14.86
C THR A 146 -20.00 2.72 15.06
N GLU A 147 -19.41 2.33 16.19
CA GLU A 147 -19.20 0.93 16.57
C GLU A 147 -20.50 0.11 16.44
N GLY A 148 -20.38 -1.10 15.89
CA GLY A 148 -21.50 -2.04 15.74
C GLY A 148 -22.51 -1.66 14.65
N THR A 149 -22.30 -0.55 13.93
CA THR A 149 -23.18 -0.15 12.82
C THR A 149 -22.64 -0.60 11.47
N VAL A 150 -23.58 -0.83 10.54
CA VAL A 150 -23.29 -1.12 9.13
C VAL A 150 -23.84 0.02 8.31
N ASN A 151 -22.98 0.63 7.50
CA ASN A 151 -23.31 1.79 6.69
C ASN A 151 -23.10 1.49 5.21
N LYS A 152 -23.96 2.04 4.35
CA LYS A 152 -23.93 1.79 2.91
C LYS A 152 -24.17 3.07 2.13
N LEU A 153 -23.38 3.26 1.08
CA LEU A 153 -23.52 4.35 0.12
C LEU A 153 -23.54 3.79 -1.29
N THR A 154 -24.47 4.27 -2.10
CA THR A 154 -24.58 3.93 -3.52
C THR A 154 -25.01 5.16 -4.30
N ASP A 155 -24.24 5.56 -5.30
CA ASP A 155 -24.59 6.67 -6.18
C ASP A 155 -25.44 6.21 -7.39
N SER A 156 -25.78 7.16 -8.26
CA SER A 156 -26.36 6.86 -9.56
C SER A 156 -25.28 6.53 -10.59
N SER A 157 -25.66 5.87 -11.68
CA SER A 157 -24.78 5.60 -12.82
C SER A 157 -24.57 6.79 -13.76
N SER A 158 -25.12 7.96 -13.42
CA SER A 158 -24.97 9.21 -14.19
C SER A 158 -25.15 10.41 -13.27
N TYR A 159 -24.26 11.39 -13.37
CA TYR A 159 -24.36 12.60 -12.57
C TYR A 159 -24.94 13.76 -13.39
N PRO A 160 -25.74 14.65 -12.77
CA PRO A 160 -26.18 15.87 -13.43
C PRO A 160 -25.00 16.79 -13.72
N THR A 161 -25.12 17.62 -14.76
CA THR A 161 -24.17 18.70 -15.00
C THR A 161 -24.14 19.65 -13.81
N SER A 162 -22.94 20.05 -13.39
CA SER A 162 -22.68 20.82 -12.20
C SER A 162 -21.48 21.73 -12.43
N THR A 163 -21.44 22.89 -11.77
CA THR A 163 -20.22 23.71 -11.65
C THR A 163 -19.35 23.29 -10.48
N GLU A 164 -19.91 22.50 -9.57
CA GLU A 164 -19.25 21.89 -8.42
C GLU A 164 -18.73 20.50 -8.76
N ASP A 165 -17.71 20.06 -8.06
CA ASP A 165 -17.17 18.72 -8.25
C ASP A 165 -18.09 17.63 -7.66
N GLN A 166 -18.13 16.54 -8.41
CA GLN A 166 -18.92 15.36 -8.15
C GLN A 166 -18.13 14.16 -8.68
N LYS A 167 -16.99 13.87 -8.04
CA LYS A 167 -16.00 12.93 -8.56
C LYS A 167 -16.21 11.49 -8.07
N GLY A 168 -17.01 11.26 -7.02
CA GLY A 168 -17.31 9.92 -6.54
C GLY A 168 -18.58 9.80 -5.70
N CYS A 169 -18.93 8.55 -5.35
CA CYS A 169 -20.12 8.23 -4.56
C CYS A 169 -20.10 8.89 -3.17
N PHE A 170 -18.94 8.86 -2.53
CA PHE A 170 -18.60 9.70 -1.39
C PHE A 170 -17.47 10.63 -1.80
N PHE A 171 -17.81 11.88 -2.08
CA PHE A 171 -16.87 12.91 -2.52
C PHE A 171 -16.69 14.01 -1.46
N SER A 172 -15.46 14.53 -1.35
CA SER A 172 -15.08 15.67 -0.52
C SER A 172 -14.09 16.59 -1.24
N GLU A 173 -14.37 17.89 -1.28
CA GLU A 173 -13.43 18.93 -1.73
C GLU A 173 -12.23 19.12 -0.80
N GLY A 174 -12.31 18.62 0.44
CA GLY A 174 -11.25 18.70 1.43
C GLY A 174 -10.90 17.34 2.05
N GLN A 175 -10.01 17.35 3.04
CA GLN A 175 -9.50 16.16 3.72
C GLN A 175 -10.61 15.25 4.26
N LEU A 176 -10.48 13.94 4.06
CA LEU A 176 -11.45 12.95 4.49
C LEU A 176 -10.84 11.91 5.43
N ILE A 177 -11.22 11.97 6.71
CA ILE A 177 -10.61 11.18 7.78
C ILE A 177 -11.57 10.13 8.31
N PHE A 178 -11.30 8.85 8.02
CA PHE A 178 -12.07 7.73 8.53
C PHE A 178 -11.60 7.30 9.93
N SER A 179 -12.54 7.20 10.86
CA SER A 179 -12.32 6.75 12.25
C SER A 179 -13.42 5.79 12.70
N GLY A 180 -13.25 5.16 13.86
CA GLY A 180 -14.25 4.27 14.46
C GLY A 180 -14.19 2.84 13.95
N SER A 181 -15.05 1.97 14.48
CA SER A 181 -15.02 0.51 14.26
C SER A 181 -16.27 -0.07 13.60
N GLY A 182 -17.24 0.79 13.25
CA GLY A 182 -18.34 0.42 12.36
C GLY A 182 -17.85 0.09 10.95
N SER A 183 -18.73 -0.45 10.11
CA SER A 183 -18.40 -0.73 8.70
C SER A 183 -19.06 0.25 7.75
N LEU A 184 -18.36 0.56 6.65
CA LEU A 184 -18.87 1.32 5.52
C LEU A 184 -18.66 0.54 4.23
N THR A 185 -19.73 0.31 3.48
CA THR A 185 -19.69 -0.22 2.12
C THR A 185 -20.08 0.85 1.11
N VAL A 186 -19.22 1.11 0.12
CA VAL A 186 -19.45 2.12 -0.92
C VAL A 186 -19.52 1.44 -2.29
N SER A 187 -20.51 1.83 -3.11
CA SER A 187 -20.66 1.41 -4.50
C SER A 187 -20.72 2.62 -5.42
N GLY A 188 -19.61 2.93 -6.09
CA GLY A 188 -19.51 3.99 -7.11
C GLY A 188 -19.87 3.45 -8.50
N LYS A 189 -21.00 3.85 -9.04
CA LYS A 189 -21.54 3.42 -10.33
C LYS A 189 -21.22 4.38 -11.47
N TYR A 190 -20.88 5.63 -11.18
CA TYR A 190 -20.57 6.62 -12.21
C TYR A 190 -19.06 6.85 -12.41
N LYS A 191 -18.32 7.08 -11.32
CA LYS A 191 -16.87 7.32 -11.31
C LYS A 191 -16.22 6.59 -10.11
N HIS A 192 -15.52 7.32 -9.25
CA HIS A 192 -14.83 6.78 -8.10
C HIS A 192 -15.82 6.38 -7.01
N ALA A 193 -15.44 5.45 -6.13
CA ALA A 193 -16.28 5.15 -4.97
C ALA A 193 -16.06 6.17 -3.85
N VAL A 194 -14.82 6.33 -3.38
CA VAL A 194 -14.45 7.33 -2.36
C VAL A 194 -13.40 8.26 -2.96
N CYS A 195 -13.67 9.57 -2.90
CA CYS A 195 -12.79 10.57 -3.50
C CYS A 195 -12.66 11.80 -2.60
N SER A 196 -11.42 12.27 -2.42
CA SER A 196 -11.11 13.57 -1.82
C SER A 196 -10.24 14.35 -2.80
N ASP A 197 -10.40 15.66 -2.89
CA ASP A 197 -9.44 16.49 -3.64
C ASP A 197 -8.15 16.76 -2.87
N ASP A 198 -8.13 16.51 -1.55
CA ASP A 198 -6.92 16.60 -0.71
C ASP A 198 -6.40 15.17 -0.44
N TYR A 199 -6.39 14.74 0.81
CA TYR A 199 -6.00 13.40 1.24
C TYR A 199 -7.11 12.62 1.95
N ILE A 200 -6.93 11.30 1.92
CA ILE A 200 -7.73 10.33 2.67
C ILE A 200 -6.87 9.68 3.73
N LEU A 201 -7.34 9.71 4.97
CA LEU A 201 -6.75 8.98 6.09
C LEU A 201 -7.70 7.88 6.56
N ILE A 202 -7.20 6.64 6.62
CA ILE A 202 -7.88 5.48 7.19
C ILE A 202 -7.18 5.11 8.49
N ARG A 203 -7.82 5.41 9.62
CA ARG A 203 -7.28 5.10 10.95
C ARG A 203 -7.49 3.64 11.33
N GLN A 204 -6.78 3.19 12.36
CA GLN A 204 -6.95 1.87 12.95
C GLN A 204 -8.41 1.59 13.34
N GLY A 205 -8.84 0.34 13.19
CA GLY A 205 -10.19 -0.11 13.53
C GLY A 205 -11.24 0.09 12.42
N VAL A 206 -10.99 0.97 11.45
CA VAL A 206 -11.91 1.24 10.34
C VAL A 206 -12.14 -0.01 9.49
N GLN A 207 -13.39 -0.25 9.09
CA GLN A 207 -13.75 -1.27 8.11
C GLN A 207 -14.38 -0.61 6.88
N LEU A 208 -13.58 -0.38 5.84
CA LEU A 208 -13.99 0.23 4.59
C LEU A 208 -14.03 -0.81 3.46
N THR A 209 -15.17 -0.93 2.79
CA THR A 209 -15.33 -1.80 1.62
C THR A 209 -15.84 -0.98 0.44
N VAL A 210 -15.01 -0.84 -0.60
CA VAL A 210 -15.48 -0.44 -1.93
C VAL A 210 -15.91 -1.71 -2.66
N ALA A 211 -17.23 -1.93 -2.73
CA ALA A 211 -17.80 -3.12 -3.35
C ALA A 211 -17.71 -3.09 -4.89
N ALA A 212 -17.78 -1.88 -5.46
CA ALA A 212 -17.55 -1.61 -6.87
C ALA A 212 -17.23 -0.13 -7.07
N ALA A 213 -16.36 0.17 -8.02
CA ALA A 213 -16.18 1.49 -8.61
C ALA A 213 -16.18 1.40 -10.14
N ALA A 214 -16.78 2.37 -10.82
CA ALA A 214 -16.81 2.45 -12.28
C ALA A 214 -15.47 2.92 -12.85
N THR A 215 -14.73 3.71 -12.08
CA THR A 215 -13.31 4.02 -12.26
C THR A 215 -12.57 3.53 -11.02
N ASP A 216 -11.91 4.41 -10.28
CA ASP A 216 -11.03 4.08 -9.17
C ASP A 216 -11.78 3.78 -7.88
N GLY A 217 -11.24 2.90 -7.05
CA GLY A 217 -11.84 2.60 -5.75
C GLY A 217 -11.73 3.77 -4.77
N ILE A 218 -10.50 4.12 -4.42
CA ILE A 218 -10.15 5.24 -3.54
C ILE A 218 -9.25 6.17 -4.34
N HIS A 219 -9.63 7.44 -4.46
CA HIS A 219 -8.93 8.43 -5.27
C HIS A 219 -8.66 9.72 -4.49
N THR A 220 -7.44 10.25 -4.59
CA THR A 220 -7.02 11.51 -3.96
C THR A 220 -5.99 12.24 -4.81
N ASN A 221 -5.82 13.54 -4.61
CA ASN A 221 -4.67 14.24 -5.19
C ASN A 221 -3.44 14.17 -4.28
N GLU A 222 -3.58 14.48 -2.98
CA GLU A 222 -2.42 14.78 -2.11
C GLU A 222 -1.83 13.57 -1.38
N ALA A 223 -2.65 12.71 -0.77
CA ALA A 223 -2.16 11.52 -0.09
C ALA A 223 -3.23 10.48 0.21
N ILE A 224 -2.79 9.23 0.33
CA ILE A 224 -3.57 8.15 0.94
C ILE A 224 -2.75 7.56 2.08
N LEU A 225 -3.26 7.72 3.30
CA LEU A 225 -2.64 7.25 4.53
C LEU A 225 -3.50 6.14 5.14
N ILE A 226 -2.93 4.94 5.28
CA ILE A 226 -3.59 3.79 5.91
C ILE A 226 -2.82 3.40 7.17
N GLU A 227 -3.33 3.83 8.33
CA GLU A 227 -2.73 3.55 9.64
C GLU A 227 -3.11 2.17 10.19
N GLY A 228 -4.08 1.50 9.55
CA GLY A 228 -4.59 0.20 9.96
C GLY A 228 -5.99 -0.08 9.42
N GLY A 229 -6.72 -0.93 10.13
CA GLY A 229 -8.09 -1.32 9.76
C GLY A 229 -8.14 -2.37 8.65
N THR A 230 -9.34 -2.55 8.09
CA THR A 230 -9.61 -3.46 6.97
C THR A 230 -10.14 -2.65 5.79
N VAL A 231 -9.38 -2.62 4.71
CA VAL A 231 -9.69 -1.90 3.47
C VAL A 231 -9.83 -2.92 2.34
N GLN A 232 -11.03 -3.05 1.80
CA GLN A 232 -11.31 -3.96 0.68
C GLN A 232 -11.80 -3.16 -0.51
N VAL A 233 -11.11 -3.26 -1.64
CA VAL A 233 -11.40 -2.47 -2.83
C VAL A 233 -11.58 -3.36 -4.04
N THR A 234 -12.74 -3.24 -4.67
CA THR A 234 -12.99 -3.74 -6.02
C THR A 234 -13.35 -2.58 -6.92
N SER A 235 -12.54 -2.34 -7.94
CA SER A 235 -12.70 -1.24 -8.90
C SER A 235 -12.63 -1.75 -10.33
N THR A 236 -13.03 -0.90 -11.28
CA THR A 236 -12.83 -1.19 -12.70
C THR A 236 -11.45 -0.73 -13.12
N ASP A 237 -11.11 0.53 -12.81
CA ASP A 237 -9.78 1.10 -13.05
C ASP A 237 -8.89 0.94 -11.80
N GLU A 238 -8.11 1.95 -11.40
CA GLU A 238 -7.21 1.83 -10.26
C GLU A 238 -7.91 1.42 -8.95
N GLY A 239 -7.24 0.65 -8.10
CA GLY A 239 -7.78 0.33 -6.79
C GLY A 239 -7.68 1.52 -5.84
N ILE A 240 -6.44 1.88 -5.56
CA ILE A 240 -6.03 3.00 -4.71
C ILE A 240 -5.14 3.90 -5.55
N ASN A 241 -5.57 5.13 -5.81
CA ASN A 241 -4.89 6.08 -6.69
C ASN A 241 -4.65 7.43 -6.00
N CYS A 242 -3.39 7.87 -5.99
CA CYS A 242 -2.99 9.21 -5.56
C CYS A 242 -2.29 9.92 -6.73
N ASP A 243 -2.94 10.95 -7.27
CA ASP A 243 -2.55 11.58 -8.55
C ASP A 243 -1.37 12.55 -8.45
N GLU A 244 -1.06 13.09 -7.26
CA GLU A 244 0.04 14.06 -7.08
C GLU A 244 1.03 13.64 -5.99
N GLY A 245 0.55 13.04 -4.89
CA GLY A 245 1.40 12.72 -3.73
C GLY A 245 1.54 11.24 -3.41
N ALA A 246 1.63 10.93 -2.11
CA ALA A 246 2.11 9.65 -1.62
C ALA A 246 1.00 8.68 -1.21
N VAL A 247 1.27 7.39 -1.33
CA VAL A 247 0.50 6.33 -0.67
C VAL A 247 1.35 5.73 0.44
N VAL A 248 0.88 5.81 1.68
CA VAL A 248 1.58 5.26 2.85
C VAL A 248 0.68 4.28 3.57
N ILE A 249 1.17 3.05 3.75
CA ILE A 249 0.46 1.97 4.44
C ILE A 249 1.30 1.55 5.66
N ASN A 250 0.85 1.95 6.84
CA ASN A 250 1.54 1.68 8.10
C ASN A 250 1.18 0.31 8.68
N ASP A 251 -0.09 -0.09 8.61
CA ASP A 251 -0.56 -1.40 9.06
C ASP A 251 -1.94 -1.75 8.45
N GLY A 252 -2.56 -2.85 8.88
CA GLY A 252 -3.93 -3.23 8.54
C GLY A 252 -4.01 -4.36 7.51
N THR A 253 -5.23 -4.65 7.05
CA THR A 253 -5.48 -5.59 5.96
C THR A 253 -6.01 -4.82 4.75
N VAL A 254 -5.24 -4.76 3.68
CA VAL A 254 -5.59 -4.07 2.44
C VAL A 254 -5.72 -5.11 1.33
N THR A 255 -6.91 -5.23 0.75
CA THR A 255 -7.18 -6.15 -0.36
C THR A 255 -7.71 -5.35 -1.55
N VAL A 256 -7.04 -5.44 -2.69
CA VAL A 256 -7.38 -4.69 -3.90
C VAL A 256 -7.56 -5.62 -5.09
N THR A 257 -8.62 -5.40 -5.86
CA THR A 257 -8.87 -6.09 -7.14
C THR A 257 -9.33 -5.09 -8.20
N THR A 258 -8.57 -5.00 -9.29
CA THR A 258 -8.91 -4.18 -10.47
C THR A 258 -9.29 -5.08 -11.65
N LYS A 259 -10.00 -4.52 -12.65
CA LYS A 259 -10.62 -5.33 -13.72
C LYS A 259 -10.25 -4.90 -15.13
N ALA A 260 -10.01 -3.61 -15.37
CA ALA A 260 -9.69 -3.08 -16.68
C ALA A 260 -8.21 -3.26 -17.02
N ALA A 261 -7.90 -3.31 -18.32
CA ALA A 261 -6.52 -3.19 -18.78
C ALA A 261 -5.93 -1.83 -18.34
N SER A 262 -4.62 -1.77 -18.22
CA SER A 262 -3.87 -0.59 -17.72
C SER A 262 -4.12 -0.19 -16.26
N ALA A 263 -5.11 -0.80 -15.59
CA ALA A 263 -5.46 -0.48 -14.21
C ALA A 263 -4.39 -0.97 -13.23
N LYS A 264 -4.00 -0.07 -12.32
CA LYS A 264 -3.05 -0.34 -11.25
C LYS A 264 -3.78 -0.73 -9.96
N GLY A 265 -3.30 -1.73 -9.24
CA GLY A 265 -3.86 -2.03 -7.92
C GLY A 265 -3.70 -0.87 -6.95
N ILE A 266 -2.45 -0.51 -6.66
CA ILE A 266 -2.09 0.64 -5.83
C ILE A 266 -1.15 1.52 -6.65
N LYS A 267 -1.48 2.80 -6.78
CA LYS A 267 -0.73 3.77 -7.57
C LYS A 267 -0.52 5.04 -6.78
N GLY A 268 0.74 5.45 -6.66
CA GLY A 268 1.12 6.78 -6.20
C GLY A 268 1.91 7.49 -7.29
N TYR A 269 1.53 8.73 -7.60
CA TYR A 269 2.37 9.59 -8.44
C TYR A 269 3.67 9.96 -7.70
N GLY A 270 3.56 10.20 -6.39
CA GLY A 270 4.69 10.24 -5.48
C GLY A 270 5.14 8.86 -5.02
N ASN A 271 5.69 8.81 -3.81
CA ASN A 271 6.19 7.57 -3.22
C ASN A 271 5.05 6.62 -2.85
N VAL A 272 5.31 5.32 -2.98
CA VAL A 272 4.50 4.28 -2.33
C VAL A 272 5.32 3.65 -1.22
N THR A 273 4.87 3.75 0.02
CA THR A 273 5.58 3.23 1.20
C THR A 273 4.71 2.24 1.97
N ILE A 274 5.21 1.02 2.17
CA ILE A 274 4.57 -0.03 2.95
C ILE A 274 5.44 -0.34 4.16
N ASN A 275 5.01 0.10 5.34
CA ASN A 275 5.70 -0.14 6.60
C ASN A 275 5.26 -1.44 7.29
N GLY A 276 4.03 -1.91 7.02
CA GLY A 276 3.45 -3.07 7.68
C GLY A 276 2.15 -3.56 7.06
N GLY A 277 1.40 -4.36 7.81
CA GLY A 277 0.10 -4.91 7.39
C GLY A 277 0.15 -6.15 6.50
N THR A 278 -1.03 -6.57 6.05
CA THR A 278 -1.26 -7.65 5.08
C THR A 278 -1.90 -7.05 3.84
N ILE A 279 -1.13 -6.97 2.75
CA ILE A 279 -1.49 -6.29 1.51
C ILE A 279 -1.64 -7.33 0.41
N ASN A 280 -2.84 -7.48 -0.14
CA ASN A 280 -3.15 -8.42 -1.21
C ASN A 280 -3.66 -7.65 -2.43
N VAL A 281 -2.95 -7.73 -3.56
CA VAL A 281 -3.29 -6.99 -4.77
C VAL A 281 -3.46 -7.95 -5.95
N THR A 282 -4.58 -7.83 -6.65
CA THR A 282 -4.85 -8.54 -7.90
C THR A 282 -5.19 -7.55 -9.01
N ALA A 283 -4.30 -7.42 -10.00
CA ALA A 283 -4.47 -6.54 -11.14
C ALA A 283 -4.31 -7.32 -12.45
N LYS A 284 -5.38 -7.98 -12.90
CA LYS A 284 -5.34 -8.96 -14.01
C LYS A 284 -6.12 -8.52 -15.24
N GLY A 285 -6.34 -7.22 -15.42
CA GLY A 285 -7.22 -6.69 -16.45
C GLY A 285 -6.67 -6.75 -17.89
N GLY A 286 -5.38 -7.04 -18.06
CA GLY A 286 -4.70 -7.14 -19.36
C GLY A 286 -3.43 -6.30 -19.40
N ASP A 287 -2.98 -5.95 -20.59
CA ASP A 287 -1.74 -5.19 -20.82
C ASP A 287 -1.67 -3.94 -19.93
N SER A 288 -0.47 -3.65 -19.39
CA SER A 288 -0.20 -2.57 -18.44
C SER A 288 -0.95 -2.65 -17.12
N SER A 289 -1.63 -3.76 -16.79
CA SER A 289 -2.26 -3.92 -15.47
C SER A 289 -1.20 -4.38 -14.46
N GLU A 290 -0.68 -3.43 -13.70
CA GLU A 290 0.35 -3.68 -12.69
C GLU A 290 -0.26 -3.73 -11.29
N GLY A 291 0.44 -4.39 -10.37
CA GLY A 291 -0.01 -4.51 -8.99
C GLY A 291 0.17 -3.22 -8.19
N ILE A 292 1.41 -2.88 -7.87
CA ILE A 292 1.78 -1.71 -7.08
C ILE A 292 2.76 -0.87 -7.90
N GLU A 293 2.36 0.36 -8.23
CA GLU A 293 3.15 1.28 -9.04
C GLU A 293 3.46 2.56 -8.25
N SER A 294 4.72 2.97 -8.27
CA SER A 294 5.10 4.33 -7.90
C SER A 294 5.71 5.04 -9.10
N LYS A 295 5.21 6.24 -9.44
CA LYS A 295 5.89 7.11 -10.41
C LYS A 295 7.13 7.79 -9.80
N SER A 296 7.47 7.47 -8.54
CA SER A 296 8.69 7.87 -7.85
C SER A 296 9.40 6.65 -7.23
N VAL A 297 9.63 6.63 -5.91
CA VAL A 297 10.26 5.52 -5.19
C VAL A 297 9.21 4.65 -4.50
N LEU A 298 9.34 3.34 -4.67
CA LEU A 298 8.56 2.36 -3.93
C LEU A 298 9.40 1.74 -2.81
N THR A 299 8.91 1.83 -1.58
CA THR A 299 9.59 1.31 -0.37
C THR A 299 8.74 0.27 0.34
N ILE A 300 9.32 -0.90 0.64
CA ILE A 300 8.71 -1.93 1.50
C ILE A 300 9.62 -2.16 2.70
N ASN A 301 9.17 -1.70 3.87
CA ASN A 301 9.88 -1.88 5.13
C ASN A 301 9.41 -3.12 5.91
N GLY A 302 8.19 -3.58 5.69
CA GLY A 302 7.59 -4.66 6.46
C GLY A 302 6.29 -5.20 5.87
N GLY A 303 5.59 -6.01 6.67
CA GLY A 303 4.30 -6.60 6.31
C GLY A 303 4.39 -7.85 5.44
N THR A 304 3.22 -8.37 5.08
CA THR A 304 3.03 -9.42 4.07
C THR A 304 2.44 -8.76 2.83
N VAL A 305 3.19 -8.73 1.73
CA VAL A 305 2.79 -8.08 0.48
C VAL A 305 2.68 -9.15 -0.60
N GLU A 306 1.47 -9.44 -1.04
CA GLU A 306 1.18 -10.47 -2.04
C GLU A 306 0.52 -9.84 -3.26
N VAL A 307 1.16 -9.96 -4.40
CA VAL A 307 0.75 -9.28 -5.62
C VAL A 307 0.68 -10.27 -6.76
N THR A 308 -0.47 -10.32 -7.42
CA THR A 308 -0.63 -11.04 -8.69
C THR A 308 -1.11 -10.09 -9.76
N ALA A 309 -0.29 -9.85 -10.77
CA ALA A 309 -0.56 -8.91 -11.84
C ALA A 309 -0.55 -9.59 -13.21
N TYR A 310 -1.20 -8.95 -14.19
CA TYR A 310 -1.03 -9.34 -15.59
C TYR A 310 0.34 -8.89 -16.07
N ASP A 311 0.62 -7.60 -15.89
CA ASP A 311 1.91 -6.95 -16.16
C ASP A 311 2.79 -7.03 -14.90
N ASP A 312 3.60 -6.02 -14.58
CA ASP A 312 4.49 -6.08 -13.41
C ASP A 312 3.73 -6.17 -12.09
N CYS A 313 4.24 -6.96 -11.14
CA CYS A 313 3.63 -6.94 -9.80
C CYS A 313 4.01 -5.67 -9.05
N ILE A 314 5.29 -5.30 -9.06
CA ILE A 314 5.81 -4.10 -8.41
C ILE A 314 6.60 -3.34 -9.46
N ASN A 315 6.21 -2.10 -9.73
CA ASN A 315 6.90 -1.19 -10.64
C ASN A 315 7.25 0.13 -9.92
N ALA A 316 8.45 0.65 -10.16
CA ALA A 316 8.76 2.03 -9.78
C ALA A 316 9.65 2.75 -10.79
N ALA A 317 9.31 4.01 -11.06
CA ALA A 317 10.03 4.83 -12.03
C ALA A 317 11.42 5.29 -11.55
N SER A 318 11.59 5.60 -10.26
CA SER A 318 12.84 6.17 -9.73
C SER A 318 13.70 5.17 -8.93
N GLY A 319 13.09 4.12 -8.38
CA GLY A 319 13.81 3.11 -7.63
C GLY A 319 12.91 2.28 -6.71
N ILE A 320 13.41 1.11 -6.33
CA ILE A 320 12.75 0.20 -5.37
C ILE A 320 13.67 -0.05 -4.18
N VAL A 321 13.13 0.06 -2.97
CA VAL A 321 13.83 -0.25 -1.71
C VAL A 321 13.03 -1.26 -0.90
N ILE A 322 13.63 -2.43 -0.65
CA ILE A 322 13.06 -3.46 0.21
C ILE A 322 13.98 -3.67 1.41
N THR A 323 13.51 -3.28 2.60
CA THR A 323 14.27 -3.45 3.86
C THR A 323 13.74 -4.59 4.73
N GLY A 324 12.52 -5.07 4.46
CA GLY A 324 11.88 -6.13 5.22
C GLY A 324 10.62 -6.69 4.56
N GLY A 325 9.83 -7.41 5.35
CA GLY A 325 8.55 -7.99 4.92
C GLY A 325 8.65 -9.37 4.24
N SER A 326 7.48 -9.98 4.02
CA SER A 326 7.33 -11.17 3.18
C SER A 326 6.66 -10.74 1.88
N VAL A 327 7.40 -10.76 0.77
CA VAL A 327 6.97 -10.23 -0.53
C VAL A 327 6.79 -11.38 -1.51
N TYR A 328 5.59 -11.49 -2.08
CA TYR A 328 5.28 -12.43 -3.14
C TYR A 328 4.79 -11.70 -4.38
N CYS A 329 5.43 -11.97 -5.52
CA CYS A 329 5.05 -11.43 -6.81
C CYS A 329 4.84 -12.57 -7.81
N TYR A 330 3.71 -12.57 -8.49
CA TYR A 330 3.44 -13.44 -9.64
C TYR A 330 2.85 -12.63 -10.80
N SER A 331 3.69 -12.30 -11.78
CA SER A 331 3.27 -11.65 -13.02
C SER A 331 2.95 -12.68 -14.08
N SER A 332 1.78 -12.63 -14.72
CA SER A 332 1.46 -13.59 -15.77
C SER A 332 2.12 -13.28 -17.11
N ASN A 333 2.47 -12.03 -17.39
CA ASN A 333 2.89 -11.56 -18.71
C ASN A 333 4.11 -10.63 -18.73
N ASN A 334 4.61 -10.18 -17.58
CA ASN A 334 5.81 -9.34 -17.49
C ASN A 334 6.68 -9.68 -16.27
N ASP A 335 7.31 -8.68 -15.65
CA ASP A 335 8.30 -8.86 -14.59
C ASP A 335 7.64 -9.10 -13.24
N GLY A 336 8.35 -9.82 -12.39
CA GLY A 336 7.94 -9.94 -11.00
C GLY A 336 8.07 -8.59 -10.28
N ILE A 337 9.29 -8.06 -10.23
CA ILE A 337 9.60 -6.74 -9.66
C ILE A 337 10.42 -6.00 -10.71
N ASP A 338 9.93 -4.87 -11.20
CA ASP A 338 10.60 -4.00 -12.17
C ASP A 338 10.95 -2.65 -11.54
N SER A 339 12.21 -2.25 -11.68
CA SER A 339 12.65 -0.91 -11.32
C SER A 339 13.36 -0.25 -12.50
N ASN A 340 12.76 0.83 -12.99
CA ASN A 340 13.39 1.73 -13.96
C ASN A 340 14.57 2.54 -13.36
N GLY A 341 14.83 2.39 -12.06
CA GLY A 341 15.92 3.02 -11.31
C GLY A 341 16.71 2.01 -10.47
N PRO A 342 17.51 2.48 -9.49
CA PRO A 342 18.24 1.59 -8.59
C PRO A 342 17.30 0.71 -7.76
N LEU A 343 17.68 -0.56 -7.60
CA LEU A 343 16.97 -1.51 -6.76
C LEU A 343 17.85 -1.92 -5.58
N THR A 344 17.36 -1.73 -4.35
CA THR A 344 18.07 -2.09 -3.12
C THR A 344 17.27 -3.09 -2.30
N ILE A 345 17.89 -4.25 -2.00
CA ILE A 345 17.36 -5.25 -1.07
C ILE A 345 18.32 -5.36 0.12
N SER A 346 17.85 -5.01 1.31
CA SER A 346 18.60 -5.08 2.57
C SER A 346 17.98 -6.04 3.60
N GLY A 347 16.78 -6.54 3.32
CA GLY A 347 16.10 -7.54 4.15
C GLY A 347 14.88 -8.12 3.44
N GLY A 348 14.07 -8.86 4.19
CA GLY A 348 12.83 -9.48 3.71
C GLY A 348 12.96 -10.94 3.23
N LEU A 349 11.81 -11.56 3.02
CA LEU A 349 11.63 -12.88 2.39
C LEU A 349 10.88 -12.67 1.08
N ILE A 350 11.58 -12.73 -0.05
CA ILE A 350 11.07 -12.31 -1.35
C ILE A 350 11.00 -13.52 -2.30
N VAL A 351 9.81 -13.78 -2.83
CA VAL A 351 9.58 -14.75 -3.91
C VAL A 351 8.95 -13.99 -5.08
N SER A 352 9.69 -13.88 -6.18
CA SER A 352 9.27 -13.09 -7.33
C SER A 352 9.27 -13.94 -8.60
N SER A 353 8.16 -13.95 -9.33
CA SER A 353 7.99 -14.68 -10.58
C SER A 353 7.56 -13.74 -11.69
N GLY A 354 8.49 -13.43 -12.58
CA GLY A 354 8.18 -12.95 -13.92
C GLY A 354 7.79 -14.09 -14.86
N THR A 355 7.42 -13.73 -16.08
CA THR A 355 7.07 -14.69 -17.13
C THR A 355 8.31 -15.23 -17.87
N THR A 356 8.14 -15.71 -19.09
CA THR A 356 9.24 -16.23 -19.93
C THR A 356 10.07 -15.12 -20.56
N SER A 357 11.24 -15.48 -21.12
CA SER A 357 12.19 -14.53 -21.71
C SER A 357 11.48 -13.61 -22.74
N PRO A 358 11.73 -12.30 -22.70
CA PRO A 358 12.80 -11.62 -21.96
C PRO A 358 12.54 -11.34 -20.47
N GLU A 359 11.32 -11.55 -19.98
CA GLU A 359 10.90 -11.01 -18.69
C GLU A 359 11.54 -11.74 -17.49
N GLU A 360 11.61 -11.05 -16.37
CA GLU A 360 12.51 -11.29 -15.26
C GLU A 360 11.79 -11.50 -13.94
N GLY A 361 12.39 -12.31 -13.06
CA GLY A 361 11.94 -12.34 -11.66
C GLY A 361 12.20 -11.02 -10.96
N ILE A 362 13.33 -10.38 -11.27
CA ILE A 362 13.77 -9.09 -10.74
C ILE A 362 14.46 -8.35 -11.89
N ASP A 363 13.86 -7.26 -12.35
CA ASP A 363 14.43 -6.31 -13.30
C ASP A 363 14.80 -5.00 -12.59
N CYS A 364 15.89 -4.39 -13.04
CA CYS A 364 16.44 -3.14 -12.56
C CYS A 364 16.98 -2.30 -13.74
N ASP A 365 16.64 -2.62 -14.99
CA ASP A 365 16.97 -1.80 -16.17
C ASP A 365 18.47 -1.46 -16.31
N GLN A 366 19.33 -2.37 -15.85
CA GLN A 366 20.79 -2.20 -15.80
C GLN A 366 21.27 -1.05 -14.87
N ASN A 367 20.43 -0.56 -13.97
CA ASN A 367 20.80 0.33 -12.88
C ASN A 367 21.59 -0.41 -11.78
N THR A 368 21.94 0.31 -10.71
CA THR A 368 22.58 -0.32 -9.55
C THR A 368 21.58 -1.22 -8.83
N PHE A 369 21.83 -2.53 -8.89
CA PHE A 369 21.10 -3.53 -8.13
C PHE A 369 21.93 -3.97 -6.92
N LYS A 370 21.56 -3.51 -5.73
CA LYS A 370 22.28 -3.73 -4.48
C LYS A 370 21.57 -4.77 -3.59
N ILE A 371 22.28 -5.84 -3.22
CA ILE A 371 21.81 -6.83 -2.24
C ILE A 371 22.74 -6.87 -1.02
N THR A 372 22.19 -6.58 0.16
CA THR A 372 22.94 -6.55 1.44
C THR A 372 22.33 -7.38 2.55
N GLY A 373 21.12 -7.94 2.34
CA GLY A 373 20.43 -8.77 3.32
C GLY A 373 19.20 -9.46 2.74
N GLY A 374 18.50 -10.24 3.57
CA GLY A 374 17.26 -10.92 3.21
C GLY A 374 17.44 -12.25 2.49
N THR A 375 16.33 -12.94 2.20
CA THR A 375 16.30 -14.12 1.32
C THR A 375 15.45 -13.79 0.10
N LEU A 376 16.04 -13.92 -1.08
CA LEU A 376 15.43 -13.61 -2.37
C LEU A 376 15.47 -14.84 -3.27
N VAL A 377 14.33 -15.18 -3.88
CA VAL A 377 14.24 -16.10 -5.01
C VAL A 377 13.43 -15.43 -6.13
N GLY A 378 14.10 -15.08 -7.22
CA GLY A 378 13.49 -14.59 -8.45
C GLY A 378 13.48 -15.66 -9.54
N PHE A 379 12.37 -15.82 -10.25
CA PHE A 379 12.23 -16.66 -11.44
C PHE A 379 11.78 -15.82 -12.62
N GLY A 380 12.44 -15.98 -13.77
CA GLY A 380 12.00 -15.39 -15.03
C GLY A 380 12.61 -16.14 -16.21
N GLY A 381 12.44 -15.60 -17.41
CA GLY A 381 13.28 -15.95 -18.55
C GLY A 381 14.68 -15.36 -18.45
N ALA A 382 14.81 -14.18 -17.84
CA ALA A 382 16.07 -13.52 -17.55
C ALA A 382 16.11 -12.96 -16.10
N THR A 383 17.15 -12.20 -15.78
CA THR A 383 17.28 -11.43 -14.54
C THR A 383 18.37 -10.37 -14.66
N SER A 384 18.13 -9.23 -14.05
CA SER A 384 19.12 -8.21 -13.78
C SER A 384 20.21 -8.75 -12.85
N THR A 385 21.47 -8.45 -13.17
CA THR A 385 22.62 -8.96 -12.43
C THR A 385 22.93 -8.07 -11.23
N PRO A 386 22.99 -8.59 -9.99
CA PRO A 386 23.38 -7.78 -8.83
C PRO A 386 24.74 -7.11 -9.04
N THR A 387 24.83 -5.81 -8.72
CA THR A 387 26.04 -5.03 -8.87
C THR A 387 27.06 -5.46 -7.81
N SER A 388 28.09 -6.18 -8.24
CA SER A 388 29.08 -6.82 -7.34
C SER A 388 29.84 -5.83 -6.44
N SER A 389 30.07 -4.60 -6.89
CA SER A 389 30.75 -3.56 -6.11
C SER A 389 29.85 -2.88 -5.08
N ALA A 390 28.52 -2.99 -5.22
CA ALA A 390 27.56 -2.41 -4.30
C ALA A 390 26.97 -3.44 -3.31
N SER A 391 27.00 -4.72 -3.69
CA SER A 391 26.40 -5.83 -2.94
C SER A 391 27.40 -6.47 -1.96
N THR A 392 26.93 -6.81 -0.77
CA THR A 392 27.71 -7.53 0.26
C THR A 392 27.20 -8.95 0.49
N GLN A 393 25.93 -9.23 0.16
CA GLN A 393 25.36 -10.56 0.23
C GLN A 393 25.59 -11.31 -1.08
N ARG A 394 25.86 -12.62 -0.98
CA ARG A 394 26.16 -13.46 -2.14
C ARG A 394 24.91 -13.87 -2.87
N SER A 395 25.02 -14.04 -4.19
CA SER A 395 23.95 -14.51 -5.05
C SER A 395 24.39 -15.57 -6.04
N LEU A 396 23.42 -16.40 -6.43
CA LEU A 396 23.48 -17.37 -7.51
C LEU A 396 22.51 -16.92 -8.60
N ILE A 397 23.00 -16.80 -9.83
CA ILE A 397 22.17 -16.78 -11.04
C ILE A 397 22.32 -18.15 -11.70
N TYR A 398 21.24 -18.90 -11.78
CA TYR A 398 21.19 -20.20 -12.43
C TYR A 398 20.36 -20.14 -13.70
N GLY A 399 20.93 -20.60 -14.81
CA GLY A 399 20.25 -20.70 -16.10
C GLY A 399 20.02 -22.15 -16.52
N GLY A 400 18.79 -22.49 -16.91
CA GLY A 400 18.42 -23.84 -17.33
C GLY A 400 16.98 -23.92 -17.80
N SER A 401 16.34 -25.09 -17.70
CA SER A 401 14.90 -25.22 -17.86
C SER A 401 14.22 -25.47 -16.51
N GLY A 402 12.91 -25.22 -16.44
CA GLY A 402 12.11 -25.41 -15.24
C GLY A 402 10.75 -26.03 -15.55
N THR A 403 10.31 -26.98 -14.74
CA THR A 403 8.95 -27.55 -14.82
C THR A 403 8.14 -27.03 -13.64
N SER A 404 6.93 -26.53 -13.89
CA SER A 404 6.04 -26.05 -12.83
C SER A 404 5.89 -27.09 -11.70
N ASN A 405 5.91 -26.61 -10.45
CA ASN A 405 5.83 -27.40 -9.22
C ASN A 405 7.00 -28.35 -8.95
N GLN A 406 7.99 -28.46 -9.85
CA GLN A 406 9.20 -29.21 -9.57
C GLN A 406 10.03 -28.48 -8.51
N TYR A 407 10.62 -29.25 -7.60
CA TYR A 407 11.57 -28.69 -6.63
C TYR A 407 12.88 -28.28 -7.32
N PHE A 408 13.40 -27.13 -6.91
CA PHE A 408 14.75 -26.67 -7.16
C PHE A 408 15.43 -26.47 -5.82
N SER A 409 16.68 -26.91 -5.68
CA SER A 409 17.36 -26.85 -4.39
C SER A 409 18.86 -26.60 -4.52
N VAL A 410 19.41 -25.93 -3.51
CA VAL A 410 20.85 -25.68 -3.37
C VAL A 410 21.27 -26.23 -2.02
N VAL A 411 22.26 -27.12 -2.02
CA VAL A 411 22.77 -27.79 -0.81
C VAL A 411 24.28 -27.52 -0.72
N SER A 412 24.77 -27.12 0.45
CA SER A 412 26.20 -26.90 0.69
C SER A 412 26.98 -28.22 0.71
N SER A 413 28.30 -28.13 0.60
CA SER A 413 29.21 -29.27 0.74
C SER A 413 29.18 -29.92 2.12
N THR A 414 28.62 -29.26 3.14
CA THR A 414 28.40 -29.82 4.48
C THR A 414 27.04 -30.53 4.62
N GLY A 415 26.20 -30.51 3.57
CA GLY A 415 24.87 -31.10 3.56
C GLY A 415 23.74 -30.17 4.03
N GLU A 416 24.05 -28.91 4.33
CA GLU A 416 23.04 -27.91 4.70
C GLU A 416 22.24 -27.49 3.46
N THR A 417 20.92 -27.55 3.53
CA THR A 417 20.07 -27.06 2.44
C THR A 417 19.83 -25.57 2.60
N VAL A 418 20.34 -24.77 1.66
CA VAL A 418 20.28 -23.30 1.71
C VAL A 418 19.16 -22.72 0.84
N LEU A 419 18.63 -23.50 -0.10
CA LEU A 419 17.43 -23.18 -0.86
C LEU A 419 16.63 -24.45 -1.11
N VAL A 420 15.32 -24.39 -0.86
CA VAL A 420 14.36 -25.28 -1.51
C VAL A 420 13.15 -24.47 -1.94
N CYS A 421 12.84 -24.50 -3.23
CA CYS A 421 11.68 -23.82 -3.77
C CYS A 421 10.99 -24.66 -4.84
N LYS A 422 9.70 -24.44 -5.05
CA LYS A 422 8.98 -24.91 -6.23
C LYS A 422 9.10 -23.90 -7.35
N ILE A 423 9.33 -24.37 -8.56
CA ILE A 423 9.33 -23.54 -9.75
C ILE A 423 7.87 -23.11 -10.04
N PRO A 424 7.56 -21.81 -10.16
CA PRO A 424 6.18 -21.32 -10.20
C PRO A 424 5.44 -21.70 -11.49
N ARG A 425 6.13 -21.71 -12.63
CA ARG A 425 5.60 -22.09 -13.94
C ARG A 425 6.62 -22.92 -14.74
N THR A 426 6.20 -23.42 -15.90
CA THR A 426 7.12 -24.11 -16.80
C THR A 426 7.88 -23.09 -17.65
N TYR A 427 9.21 -23.22 -17.68
CA TYR A 427 10.13 -22.38 -18.42
C TYR A 427 10.97 -23.25 -19.36
N SER A 428 10.94 -22.98 -20.67
CA SER A 428 11.88 -23.58 -21.62
C SER A 428 13.30 -23.04 -21.40
N GLN A 429 13.40 -21.74 -21.15
CA GLN A 429 14.57 -21.04 -20.64
C GLN A 429 14.16 -20.34 -19.34
N MET A 430 14.73 -20.81 -18.24
CA MET A 430 14.57 -20.29 -16.89
C MET A 430 15.87 -19.61 -16.47
N THR A 431 15.74 -18.44 -15.86
CA THR A 431 16.79 -17.80 -15.09
C THR A 431 16.28 -17.64 -13.66
N LEU A 432 17.03 -18.19 -12.71
CA LEU A 432 16.76 -18.11 -11.28
C LEU A 432 17.81 -17.23 -10.62
N LEU A 433 17.39 -16.16 -9.95
CA LEU A 433 18.22 -15.37 -9.06
C LEU A 433 17.94 -15.79 -7.62
N PHE A 434 18.96 -16.26 -6.91
CA PHE A 434 18.87 -16.60 -5.50
C PHE A 434 19.91 -15.81 -4.70
N SER A 435 19.50 -15.17 -3.61
CA SER A 435 20.41 -14.60 -2.62
C SER A 435 19.91 -14.92 -1.21
N SER A 436 20.83 -15.22 -0.31
CA SER A 436 20.52 -15.52 1.09
C SER A 436 21.78 -15.36 1.95
N PRO A 437 21.65 -14.98 3.24
CA PRO A 437 22.77 -15.04 4.17
C PRO A 437 23.39 -16.45 4.31
N SER A 438 22.66 -17.51 3.96
CA SER A 438 23.17 -18.89 3.97
C SER A 438 24.12 -19.22 2.80
N LEU A 439 24.25 -18.32 1.81
CA LEU A 439 25.30 -18.40 0.78
C LEU A 439 26.60 -17.77 1.30
N THR A 440 27.55 -18.60 1.73
CA THR A 440 28.79 -18.20 2.38
C THR A 440 30.00 -18.22 1.45
N ALA A 441 30.99 -17.36 1.72
CA ALA A 441 32.17 -17.20 0.89
C ALA A 441 33.05 -18.47 0.86
N GLY A 442 33.48 -18.87 -0.34
CA GLY A 442 34.37 -20.00 -0.54
C GLY A 442 33.72 -21.37 -0.33
N THR A 443 32.44 -21.43 0.01
CA THR A 443 31.69 -22.69 0.18
C THR A 443 31.28 -23.25 -1.18
N SER A 444 31.44 -24.57 -1.35
CA SER A 444 30.95 -25.29 -2.50
C SER A 444 29.50 -25.74 -2.28
N TYR A 445 28.71 -25.72 -3.35
CA TYR A 445 27.29 -26.03 -3.36
C TYR A 445 26.94 -26.93 -4.54
N THR A 446 25.92 -27.75 -4.36
CA THR A 446 25.32 -28.60 -5.39
C THR A 446 23.89 -28.16 -5.65
N ILE A 447 23.54 -28.01 -6.93
CA ILE A 447 22.21 -27.66 -7.40
C ILE A 447 21.47 -28.95 -7.76
N TYR A 448 20.24 -29.10 -7.28
CA TYR A 448 19.37 -30.24 -7.53
C TYR A 448 18.03 -29.83 -8.14
N SER A 449 17.46 -30.72 -8.94
CA SER A 449 16.08 -30.66 -9.42
C SER A 449 15.30 -31.90 -8.95
N GLY A 450 14.02 -31.70 -8.61
CA GLY A 450 13.18 -32.71 -7.98
C GLY A 450 13.60 -32.99 -6.54
N GLY A 451 13.42 -34.24 -6.11
CA GLY A 451 13.52 -34.61 -4.70
C GLY A 451 12.21 -34.39 -3.96
N THR A 452 12.27 -34.37 -2.64
CA THR A 452 11.09 -34.19 -1.77
C THR A 452 11.42 -33.34 -0.56
N VAL A 453 10.41 -32.65 -0.02
CA VAL A 453 10.50 -31.93 1.26
C VAL A 453 9.52 -32.55 2.24
N SER A 454 9.96 -32.73 3.48
CA SER A 454 9.10 -33.14 4.60
C SER A 454 9.13 -32.07 5.69
N GLY A 455 7.94 -31.67 6.15
CA GLY A 455 7.75 -30.58 7.12
C GLY A 455 8.17 -29.21 6.56
N GLY A 456 8.32 -28.23 7.47
CA GLY A 456 8.83 -26.91 7.14
C GLY A 456 7.76 -25.81 7.00
N THR A 457 8.22 -24.57 6.99
CA THR A 457 7.39 -23.38 6.73
C THR A 457 7.42 -23.09 5.23
N TYR A 458 6.24 -22.88 4.65
CA TYR A 458 6.05 -22.63 3.23
C TYR A 458 5.60 -21.19 2.99
N PHE A 459 6.24 -20.52 2.04
CA PHE A 459 5.84 -19.20 1.55
C PHE A 459 5.90 -19.22 0.02
N HIS A 460 4.73 -19.34 -0.62
CA HIS A 460 4.53 -19.27 -2.08
C HIS A 460 5.55 -20.01 -2.96
N GLY A 461 5.94 -21.21 -2.54
CA GLY A 461 6.86 -22.07 -3.27
C GLY A 461 8.17 -22.27 -2.54
N LEU A 462 8.61 -21.28 -1.77
CA LEU A 462 9.83 -21.31 -0.97
C LEU A 462 9.59 -22.02 0.38
N TYR A 463 10.52 -22.90 0.76
CA TYR A 463 10.54 -23.52 2.09
C TYR A 463 11.69 -22.92 2.89
N THR A 464 11.38 -22.32 4.04
CA THR A 464 12.37 -21.69 4.94
C THR A 464 12.79 -22.61 6.09
N ALA A 465 12.15 -23.77 6.20
CA ALA A 465 12.50 -24.85 7.12
C ALA A 465 12.10 -26.20 6.51
N GLY A 466 12.39 -27.30 7.20
CA GLY A 466 12.05 -28.66 6.78
C GLY A 466 13.27 -29.48 6.38
N THR A 467 13.03 -30.74 5.98
CA THR A 467 14.09 -31.65 5.53
C THR A 467 13.94 -31.94 4.05
N TYR A 468 14.94 -31.56 3.27
CA TYR A 468 15.04 -31.88 1.86
C TYR A 468 15.73 -33.24 1.64
N THR A 469 15.15 -34.08 0.79
CA THR A 469 15.79 -35.27 0.25
C THR A 469 16.18 -34.98 -1.20
N ALA A 470 17.48 -35.09 -1.49
CA ALA A 470 18.07 -34.69 -2.76
C ALA A 470 17.43 -35.40 -3.96
N GLY A 471 17.15 -34.61 -5.01
CA GLY A 471 16.75 -35.08 -6.32
C GLY A 471 17.92 -35.36 -7.25
N THR A 472 17.73 -35.09 -8.54
CA THR A 472 18.77 -35.20 -9.57
C THR A 472 19.72 -34.02 -9.49
N GLN A 473 21.01 -34.29 -9.38
CA GLN A 473 22.04 -33.26 -9.45
C GLN A 473 22.07 -32.62 -10.83
N LEU A 474 22.03 -31.29 -10.87
CA LEU A 474 22.12 -30.48 -12.09
C LEU A 474 23.53 -29.94 -12.32
N SER A 475 24.14 -29.36 -11.27
CA SER A 475 25.45 -28.70 -11.36
C SER A 475 26.06 -28.52 -9.96
N THR A 476 27.30 -28.05 -9.91
CA THR A 476 27.99 -27.63 -8.69
C THR A 476 28.65 -26.27 -8.91
N PHE A 477 28.78 -25.47 -7.86
CA PHE A 477 29.53 -24.21 -7.90
C PHE A 477 30.24 -23.94 -6.58
N THR A 478 31.21 -23.04 -6.59
CA THR A 478 31.80 -22.46 -5.37
C THR A 478 31.51 -20.98 -5.35
N SER A 479 31.00 -20.47 -4.23
CA SER A 479 30.71 -19.03 -4.10
C SER A 479 32.01 -18.24 -3.88
N SER A 480 32.75 -18.02 -4.97
CA SER A 480 34.03 -17.30 -4.95
C SER A 480 33.83 -15.78 -5.06
N SER A 481 32.86 -15.35 -5.87
CA SER A 481 32.49 -13.95 -6.12
C SER A 481 31.13 -13.60 -5.53
N VAL A 482 30.87 -12.31 -5.27
CA VAL A 482 29.58 -11.82 -4.75
C VAL A 482 28.42 -12.33 -5.61
N VAL A 483 28.56 -12.31 -6.93
CA VAL A 483 27.62 -12.96 -7.87
C VAL A 483 28.27 -14.17 -8.50
N THR A 484 27.60 -15.32 -8.46
CA THR A 484 28.02 -16.54 -9.16
C THR A 484 27.00 -16.90 -10.23
N GLN A 485 27.44 -17.16 -11.46
CA GLN A 485 26.56 -17.60 -12.56
C GLN A 485 26.84 -19.08 -12.89
N VAL A 486 25.78 -19.86 -13.11
CA VAL A 486 25.85 -21.29 -13.41
C VAL A 486 24.82 -21.65 -14.49
N GLY A 487 25.22 -22.45 -15.48
CA GLY A 487 24.31 -22.91 -16.53
C GLY A 487 24.13 -21.90 -17.68
N ASN A 488 23.07 -22.06 -18.46
CA ASN A 488 22.79 -21.21 -19.63
C ASN A 488 21.92 -20.02 -19.22
N VAL A 489 22.56 -18.93 -18.81
CA VAL A 489 21.86 -17.72 -18.34
C VAL A 489 21.48 -16.85 -19.54
N SER A 490 20.21 -16.47 -19.61
CA SER A 490 19.79 -15.38 -20.49
C SER A 490 19.98 -14.08 -19.71
N THR A 491 20.83 -13.19 -20.22
CA THR A 491 20.89 -11.82 -19.70
C THR A 491 19.74 -11.05 -20.31
N GLY A 492 18.87 -10.45 -19.50
CA GLY A 492 17.81 -9.58 -19.99
C GLY A 492 18.46 -8.45 -20.77
N GLY A 493 17.97 -8.21 -21.99
CA GLY A 493 18.27 -6.96 -22.64
C GLY A 493 17.43 -5.94 -21.89
N GLY A 494 18.05 -5.14 -21.02
CA GLY A 494 17.33 -4.17 -20.20
C GLY A 494 16.35 -3.39 -21.08
N GLY A 495 15.12 -3.25 -20.58
CA GLY A 495 14.10 -2.47 -21.25
C GLY A 495 14.70 -1.12 -21.64
N GLN A 496 14.34 -0.62 -22.83
CA GLN A 496 14.62 0.78 -23.08
C GLN A 496 13.77 1.59 -22.08
N PRO A 497 14.37 2.50 -21.29
CA PRO A 497 13.60 3.34 -20.40
C PRO A 497 12.69 4.21 -21.27
N GLY A 498 11.38 4.00 -21.13
CA GLY A 498 10.35 4.75 -21.82
C GLY A 498 9.43 3.85 -22.63
N TRP A 499 8.13 3.99 -22.33
CA TRP A 499 6.97 3.39 -22.98
C TRP A 499 6.54 2.02 -22.47
N ARG A 500 6.21 1.91 -21.17
CA ARG A 500 4.99 1.24 -20.69
C ARG A 500 4.40 2.01 -19.52
#